data_AF-A0A7S1GXP9-F1
#
_entry.id   AF-A0A7S1GXP9-F1
#
_cell.length_a   1.000
_cell.length_b   1.000
_cell.length_c   1.000
_cell.angle_alpha   90.00
_cell.angle_beta   90.00
_cell.angle_gamma   90.00
#
_symmetry.space_group_name_H-M   'P 1'
#
loop_
_entity.id
_entity.type
_entity.pdbx_description
1 polymer ?
#
loop_
_entity_poly.entity_id
_entity_poly.type
_entity_poly.pdbx_seq_one_letter_code
_entity_poly.pdbx_strand_id
1 'polypeptide(L)'
;VDFGPLYEAVGVFAKTANSTALKSMMAACGAKSGSLEEGVGKAKKCTKARLKALNDALYTMERGFLSHEGLPGRKWFLHVLQAPALYMGYGADPYPGIAQAMRDGDWDLASDQVKVVADRVLAAEALLRAWRPKPASAGAGGAEGGRGEDWLSLVVG
;
A
#
# COMPACT_ATOMS: atom_id res chain seq x y z
N VAL A 1 -0.27 10.99 -24.79
CA VAL A 1 0.09 10.41 -23.48
C VAL A 1 0.20 8.90 -23.64
N ASP A 2 1.37 8.33 -23.38
CA ASP A 2 1.58 6.87 -23.38
C ASP A 2 1.33 6.33 -21.96
N PHE A 3 0.44 5.35 -21.84
CA PHE A 3 0.08 4.71 -20.57
C PHE A 3 0.76 3.35 -20.35
N GLY A 4 1.58 2.89 -21.29
CA GLY A 4 2.30 1.61 -21.22
C GLY A 4 3.00 1.37 -19.88
N PRO A 5 3.85 2.31 -19.39
CA PRO A 5 4.55 2.14 -18.11
C PRO A 5 3.61 1.95 -16.92
N LEU A 6 2.47 2.65 -16.91
CA LEU A 6 1.48 2.52 -15.85
C LEU A 6 0.79 1.16 -15.89
N TYR A 7 0.42 0.67 -17.08
CA TYR A 7 -0.19 -0.65 -17.21
C TYR A 7 0.77 -1.77 -16.79
N GLU A 8 2.04 -1.65 -17.12
CA GLU A 8 3.07 -2.59 -16.66
C GLU A 8 3.19 -2.58 -15.13
N ALA A 9 3.30 -1.39 -14.52
CA ALA A 9 3.36 -1.24 -13.07
C ALA A 9 2.14 -1.84 -12.36
N VAL A 10 0.93 -1.54 -12.85
CA VAL A 10 -0.32 -2.13 -12.34
C VAL A 10 -0.32 -3.64 -12.51
N GLY A 11 0.17 -4.15 -13.64
CA GLY A 11 0.30 -5.59 -13.87
C GLY A 11 1.24 -6.29 -12.88
N VAL A 12 2.37 -5.65 -12.53
CA VAL A 12 3.31 -6.15 -11.52
C VAL A 12 2.67 -6.13 -10.13
N PHE A 13 2.08 -4.99 -9.74
CA PHE A 13 1.37 -4.86 -8.47
C PHE A 13 0.24 -5.88 -8.33
N ALA A 14 -0.58 -6.05 -9.36
CA ALA A 14 -1.69 -6.99 -9.37
C ALA A 14 -1.23 -8.44 -9.19
N LYS A 15 -0.08 -8.84 -9.77
CA LYS A 15 0.50 -10.17 -9.54
C LYS A 15 0.92 -10.37 -8.09
N THR A 16 1.57 -9.37 -7.49
CA THR A 16 2.01 -9.41 -6.08
C THR A 16 0.83 -9.43 -5.12
N ALA A 17 -0.17 -8.57 -5.34
CA ALA A 17 -1.41 -8.54 -4.57
C ALA A 17 -2.21 -9.86 -4.70
N ASN A 18 -2.18 -10.49 -5.89
CA ASN A 18 -2.83 -11.78 -6.11
C ASN A 18 -2.01 -13.00 -5.68
N SER A 19 -0.85 -12.80 -5.06
CA SER A 19 0.00 -13.88 -4.62
C SER A 19 -0.72 -14.82 -3.65
N THR A 20 -0.45 -16.12 -3.78
CA THR A 20 -1.03 -17.16 -2.93
C THR A 20 -0.72 -16.93 -1.44
N ALA A 21 0.43 -16.34 -1.13
CA ALA A 21 0.80 -15.94 0.22
C ALA A 21 -0.17 -14.92 0.81
N LEU A 22 -0.43 -13.80 0.11
CA LEU A 22 -1.35 -12.76 0.59
C LEU A 22 -2.78 -13.28 0.68
N LYS A 23 -3.24 -14.01 -0.34
CA LYS A 23 -4.57 -14.67 -0.35
C LYS A 23 -4.74 -15.63 0.82
N SER A 24 -3.75 -16.47 1.09
CA SER A 24 -3.80 -17.42 2.23
C SER A 24 -3.80 -16.71 3.58
N MET A 25 -3.21 -15.51 3.67
CA MET A 25 -3.19 -14.70 4.89
C MET A 25 -4.51 -14.00 5.13
N MET A 26 -5.08 -13.37 4.09
CA MET A 26 -6.41 -12.76 4.13
C MET A 26 -7.51 -13.80 4.39
N ALA A 27 -7.44 -14.97 3.73
CA ALA A 27 -8.39 -16.06 3.93
C ALA A 27 -8.34 -16.65 5.36
N ALA A 28 -7.13 -16.84 5.91
CA ALA A 28 -6.97 -17.27 7.29
C ALA A 28 -7.46 -16.22 8.31
N CYS A 29 -7.54 -14.95 7.91
CA CYS A 29 -8.00 -13.84 8.72
C CYS A 29 -9.43 -13.39 8.48
N GLY A 30 -10.20 -14.17 7.72
CA GLY A 30 -11.64 -13.91 7.53
C GLY A 30 -11.93 -12.61 6.78
N ALA A 31 -10.94 -12.04 6.08
CA ALA A 31 -11.09 -10.80 5.33
C ALA A 31 -11.80 -11.02 3.98
N LYS A 32 -12.90 -11.79 3.96
CA LYS A 32 -13.84 -11.75 2.84
C LYS A 32 -14.74 -10.53 3.06
N SER A 33 -14.72 -9.57 2.13
CA SER A 33 -15.57 -8.37 2.13
C SER A 33 -17.05 -8.67 1.82
N GLY A 34 -17.53 -9.89 2.10
CA GLY A 34 -18.89 -10.33 1.83
C GLY A 34 -19.22 -11.56 2.68
N SER A 35 -20.21 -11.38 3.55
CA SER A 35 -20.83 -12.37 4.44
C SER A 35 -19.93 -12.95 5.55
N LEU A 36 -20.07 -12.36 6.74
CA LEU A 36 -19.52 -12.84 8.01
C LEU A 36 -20.30 -14.03 8.60
N GLU A 37 -21.45 -14.38 8.04
CA GLU A 37 -22.37 -15.37 8.59
C GLU A 37 -22.53 -16.50 7.57
N GLU A 38 -21.71 -17.55 7.70
CA GLU A 38 -22.01 -18.95 7.38
C GLU A 38 -20.70 -19.74 7.28
N GLY A 39 -20.24 -20.27 8.42
CA GLY A 39 -19.09 -21.17 8.45
C GLY A 39 -18.21 -21.08 9.68
N VAL A 40 -18.80 -21.03 10.89
CA VAL A 40 -18.07 -21.36 12.13
C VAL A 40 -17.84 -22.88 12.17
N GLY A 41 -16.99 -23.34 11.25
CA GLY A 41 -16.68 -24.74 11.03
C GLY A 41 -15.30 -24.87 10.41
N LYS A 42 -14.27 -24.83 11.27
CA LYS A 42 -12.85 -25.07 10.96
C LYS A 42 -12.10 -23.99 10.15
N ALA A 43 -12.42 -22.71 10.31
CA ALA A 43 -11.48 -21.65 9.93
C ALA A 43 -10.22 -21.74 10.82
N LYS A 44 -9.03 -21.96 10.22
CA LYS A 44 -7.74 -21.82 10.93
C LYS A 44 -7.72 -20.44 11.59
N LYS A 45 -7.73 -20.40 12.92
CA LYS A 45 -7.86 -19.17 13.71
C LYS A 45 -6.77 -18.18 13.30
N CYS A 46 -7.18 -17.01 12.79
CA CYS A 46 -6.27 -15.88 12.63
C CYS A 46 -5.68 -15.53 13.99
N THR A 47 -4.38 -15.70 14.15
CA THR A 47 -3.71 -15.26 15.36
C THR A 47 -3.64 -13.73 15.35
N LYS A 48 -3.69 -13.09 16.52
CA LYS A 48 -3.47 -11.64 16.65
C LYS A 48 -2.19 -11.21 15.94
N ALA A 49 -1.15 -12.04 15.99
CA ALA A 49 0.11 -11.82 15.28
C ALA A 49 -0.08 -11.78 13.75
N ARG A 50 -0.83 -12.74 13.16
CA ARG A 50 -1.10 -12.77 11.72
C ARG A 50 -2.00 -11.61 11.27
N LEU A 51 -2.95 -11.17 12.10
CA LEU A 51 -3.78 -10.00 11.81
C LEU A 51 -2.98 -8.71 11.89
N LYS A 52 -2.15 -8.54 12.94
CA LYS A 52 -1.27 -7.38 13.07
C LYS A 52 -0.33 -7.30 11.87
N ALA A 53 0.24 -8.45 11.52
CA ALA A 53 1.07 -8.60 10.35
C ALA A 53 0.30 -8.14 9.08
N LEU A 54 -0.87 -8.74 8.84
CA LEU A 54 -1.99 -8.22 8.04
C LEU A 54 -1.96 -6.70 7.83
N ASN A 55 -2.29 -6.02 8.90
CA ASN A 55 -2.53 -4.59 8.92
C ASN A 55 -1.24 -3.79 8.65
N ASP A 56 -0.11 -4.21 9.22
CA ASP A 56 1.18 -3.56 9.01
C ASP A 56 1.57 -3.58 7.51
N ALA A 57 1.26 -4.68 6.82
CA ALA A 57 1.50 -4.83 5.38
C ALA A 57 0.73 -3.80 4.55
N LEU A 58 -0.60 -3.77 4.76
CA LEU A 58 -1.52 -2.93 4.02
C LEU A 58 -1.24 -1.45 4.31
N TYR A 59 -1.01 -1.13 5.58
CA TYR A 59 -0.66 0.21 6.02
C TYR A 59 0.64 0.71 5.40
N THR A 60 1.68 -0.14 5.35
CA THR A 60 2.97 0.25 4.78
C THR A 60 2.87 0.38 3.27
N MET A 61 2.20 -0.55 2.59
CA MET A 61 2.01 -0.50 1.14
C MET A 61 1.34 0.80 0.69
N GLU A 62 0.29 1.25 1.40
CA GLU A 62 -0.47 2.45 1.01
C GLU A 62 0.42 3.69 0.93
N ARG A 63 1.44 3.79 1.80
CA ARG A 63 2.41 4.88 1.77
C ARG A 63 3.26 4.91 0.50
N GLY A 64 3.37 3.79 -0.22
CA GLY A 64 4.04 3.71 -1.51
C GLY A 64 3.36 4.54 -2.59
N PHE A 65 2.05 4.83 -2.46
CA PHE A 65 1.31 5.69 -3.38
C PHE A 65 1.53 7.19 -3.14
N LEU A 66 2.40 7.58 -2.20
CA LEU A 66 2.72 8.97 -1.92
C LEU A 66 3.92 9.45 -2.76
N SER A 67 3.73 10.56 -3.47
CA SER A 67 4.82 11.33 -4.09
C SER A 67 5.28 12.43 -3.13
N HIS A 68 6.58 12.48 -2.82
CA HIS A 68 7.14 13.52 -1.93
C HIS A 68 7.10 14.93 -2.54
N GLU A 69 7.05 15.03 -3.87
CA GLU A 69 6.93 16.32 -4.57
C GLU A 69 5.49 16.86 -4.58
N GLY A 70 4.52 15.99 -4.27
CA GLY A 70 3.10 16.28 -4.35
C GLY A 70 2.57 16.38 -5.78
N LEU A 71 1.32 16.81 -5.91
CA LEU A 71 0.68 17.02 -7.21
C LEU A 71 1.13 18.35 -7.86
N PRO A 72 1.16 18.44 -9.20
CA PRO A 72 1.42 19.68 -9.91
C PRO A 72 0.50 20.81 -9.45
N GLY A 73 1.09 21.96 -9.11
CA GLY A 73 0.37 23.12 -8.54
C GLY A 73 -0.20 22.93 -7.13
N ARG A 74 -0.04 21.74 -6.53
CA ARG A 74 -0.72 21.30 -5.29
C ARG A 74 0.19 20.41 -4.45
N LYS A 75 1.35 20.95 -4.05
CA LYS A 75 2.43 20.21 -3.37
C LYS A 75 2.04 19.51 -2.06
N TRP A 76 0.95 19.94 -1.41
CA TRP A 76 0.45 19.34 -0.17
C TRP A 76 -0.35 18.05 -0.39
N PHE A 77 -0.83 17.80 -1.62
CA PHE A 77 -1.54 16.58 -1.98
C PHE A 77 -0.52 15.57 -2.50
N LEU A 78 -0.21 14.56 -1.70
CA LEU A 78 0.86 13.61 -2.00
C LEU A 78 0.36 12.34 -2.69
N HIS A 79 -0.92 12.01 -2.52
CA HIS A 79 -1.46 10.72 -2.95
C HIS A 79 -1.76 10.71 -4.46
N VAL A 80 -1.06 9.85 -5.21
CA VAL A 80 -1.08 9.88 -6.68
C VAL A 80 -2.26 9.16 -7.32
N LEU A 81 -2.98 8.33 -6.57
CA LEU A 81 -4.16 7.61 -7.08
C LEU A 81 -5.47 8.37 -6.86
N GLN A 82 -5.51 9.20 -5.81
CA GLN A 82 -6.75 9.84 -5.37
C GLN A 82 -6.45 11.14 -4.63
N ALA A 83 -7.10 12.22 -5.04
CA ALA A 83 -7.11 13.49 -4.32
C ALA A 83 -8.40 14.27 -4.64
N PRO A 84 -8.79 15.24 -3.80
CA PRO A 84 -9.90 16.14 -4.13
C PRO A 84 -9.72 16.77 -5.51
N ALA A 85 -10.79 16.76 -6.30
CA ALA A 85 -10.80 17.39 -7.60
C ALA A 85 -10.73 18.92 -7.43
N LEU A 86 -9.91 19.59 -8.24
CA LEU A 86 -9.80 21.06 -8.22
C LEU A 86 -11.12 21.76 -8.55
N TYR A 87 -11.90 21.17 -9.45
CA TYR A 87 -13.06 21.82 -10.07
C TYR A 87 -14.39 21.11 -9.80
N MET A 88 -14.38 19.95 -9.13
CA MET A 88 -15.59 19.15 -8.90
C MET A 88 -15.98 19.09 -7.41
N GLY A 89 -15.99 20.23 -6.71
CA GLY A 89 -16.51 20.30 -5.33
C GLY A 89 -16.03 19.17 -4.40
N TYR A 90 -16.96 18.33 -3.92
CA TYR A 90 -16.68 17.18 -3.05
C TYR A 90 -16.20 15.91 -3.76
N GLY A 91 -16.12 15.92 -5.09
CA GLY A 91 -15.63 14.81 -5.89
C GLY A 91 -14.12 14.62 -5.74
N ALA A 92 -13.67 13.38 -5.78
CA ALA A 92 -12.26 13.03 -5.78
C ALA A 92 -11.86 12.53 -7.18
N ASP A 93 -10.77 13.08 -7.73
CA ASP A 93 -10.30 12.75 -9.08
C ASP A 93 -9.34 11.54 -9.00
N PRO A 94 -9.65 10.43 -9.70
CA PRO A 94 -8.70 9.33 -9.83
C PRO A 94 -7.51 9.80 -10.68
N TYR A 95 -6.30 9.41 -10.27
CA TYR A 95 -5.05 9.84 -10.91
C TYR A 95 -4.98 11.36 -11.12
N PRO A 96 -5.10 12.16 -10.04
CA PRO A 96 -5.41 13.58 -10.12
C PRO A 96 -4.38 14.40 -10.91
N GLY A 97 -3.10 14.03 -10.88
CA GLY A 97 -2.05 14.68 -11.68
C GLY A 97 -2.24 14.48 -13.19
N ILE A 98 -2.58 13.27 -13.60
CA ILE A 98 -2.84 12.93 -15.01
C ILE A 98 -4.15 13.59 -15.47
N ALA A 99 -5.22 13.41 -14.70
CA ALA A 99 -6.56 13.92 -15.05
C ALA A 99 -6.57 15.45 -15.16
N GLN A 100 -5.87 16.15 -14.26
CA GLN A 100 -5.73 17.60 -14.32
C GLN A 100 -4.94 18.02 -15.57
N ALA A 101 -3.75 17.46 -15.79
CA ALA A 101 -2.91 17.83 -16.93
C ALA A 101 -3.62 17.60 -18.27
N MET A 102 -4.34 16.48 -18.43
CA MET A 102 -5.17 16.22 -19.61
C MET A 102 -6.30 17.24 -19.78
N ARG A 103 -6.95 17.66 -18.69
CA ARG A 103 -8.03 18.65 -18.72
C ARG A 103 -7.52 20.05 -19.08
N ASP A 104 -6.34 20.40 -18.59
CA ASP A 104 -5.67 21.67 -18.87
C ASP A 104 -5.02 21.69 -20.27
N GLY A 105 -5.03 20.56 -20.98
CA GLY A 105 -4.42 20.40 -22.31
C GLY A 105 -2.90 20.29 -22.30
N ASP A 106 -2.31 20.09 -21.12
CA ASP A 106 -0.87 19.92 -20.92
C ASP A 106 -0.48 18.43 -21.07
N TRP A 107 -0.26 18.03 -22.32
CA TRP A 107 0.03 16.63 -22.67
C TRP A 107 1.42 16.17 -22.21
N ASP A 108 2.37 17.09 -22.09
CA ASP A 108 3.73 16.81 -21.62
C ASP A 108 3.68 16.51 -20.11
N LEU A 109 3.03 17.38 -19.33
CA LEU A 109 2.80 17.15 -17.92
C LEU A 109 1.99 15.86 -17.67
N ALA A 110 0.98 15.58 -18.49
CA ALA A 110 0.21 14.34 -18.37
C ALA A 110 1.10 13.11 -18.57
N SER A 111 2.03 13.16 -19.53
CA SER A 111 2.98 12.08 -19.80
C SER A 111 4.00 11.91 -18.66
N ASP A 112 4.42 12.99 -18.01
CA ASP A 112 5.30 12.91 -16.84
C ASP A 112 4.56 12.39 -15.60
N GLN A 113 3.31 12.80 -15.40
CA GLN A 113 2.49 12.29 -14.31
C GLN A 113 2.19 10.79 -14.46
N VAL A 114 2.07 10.26 -15.68
CA VAL A 114 1.99 8.81 -15.89
C VAL A 114 3.21 8.09 -15.32
N LYS A 115 4.43 8.59 -15.58
CA LYS A 115 5.67 8.00 -15.07
C LYS A 115 5.72 8.07 -13.54
N VAL A 116 5.35 9.20 -12.95
CA VAL A 116 5.28 9.37 -11.49
C VAL A 116 4.31 8.35 -10.88
N VAL A 117 3.11 8.19 -11.44
CA VAL A 117 2.14 7.21 -10.94
C VAL A 117 2.69 5.79 -11.08
N ALA A 118 3.28 5.43 -12.23
CA ALA A 118 3.88 4.11 -12.45
C ALA A 118 4.95 3.81 -11.40
N ASP A 119 5.86 4.76 -11.14
CA ASP A 119 6.92 4.62 -10.13
C ASP A 119 6.36 4.43 -8.72
N ARG A 120 5.30 5.16 -8.36
CA ARG A 120 4.66 5.01 -7.05
C ARG A 120 3.92 3.68 -6.91
N VAL A 121 3.29 3.19 -7.98
CA VAL A 121 2.68 1.85 -7.99
C VAL A 121 3.73 0.76 -7.79
N LEU A 122 4.90 0.90 -8.42
CA LEU A 122 6.04 0.00 -8.20
C LEU A 122 6.61 0.12 -6.78
N ALA A 123 6.65 1.31 -6.20
CA ALA A 123 7.05 1.51 -4.80
C ALA A 123 6.09 0.81 -3.83
N ALA A 124 4.79 0.95 -4.04
CA ALA A 124 3.76 0.25 -3.26
C ALA A 124 3.89 -1.27 -3.39
N GLU A 125 4.14 -1.79 -4.60
CA GLU A 125 4.43 -3.21 -4.81
C GLU A 125 5.66 -3.66 -4.02
N ALA A 126 6.74 -2.90 -4.07
CA ALA A 126 7.98 -3.23 -3.39
C ALA A 126 7.78 -3.30 -1.87
N LEU A 127 7.01 -2.36 -1.30
CA LEU A 127 6.64 -2.36 0.13
C LEU A 127 5.78 -3.58 0.48
N LEU A 128 4.80 -3.93 -0.35
CA LEU A 128 3.98 -5.12 -0.16
C LEU A 128 4.81 -6.41 -0.21
N ARG A 129 5.79 -6.47 -1.11
CA ARG A 129 6.66 -7.63 -1.30
C ARG A 129 7.70 -7.78 -0.19
N ALA A 130 8.25 -6.66 0.29
CA ALA A 130 9.21 -6.64 1.40
C ALA A 130 8.58 -7.13 2.69
N TRP A 131 7.28 -6.86 2.86
CA TRP A 131 6.50 -7.34 3.97
C TRP A 131 6.17 -8.85 3.76
N ARG A 132 7.04 -9.76 4.21
CA ARG A 132 6.75 -11.20 4.29
C ARG A 132 6.57 -11.64 5.73
N PRO A 133 5.51 -12.40 6.08
CA PRO A 133 5.42 -12.99 7.40
C PRO A 133 6.58 -13.97 7.60
N LYS A 134 7.41 -13.71 8.60
CA LYS A 134 8.48 -14.63 9.00
C LYS A 134 7.84 -16.00 9.27
N PRO A 135 8.35 -17.12 8.73
CA PRO A 135 7.81 -18.43 9.07
C PRO A 135 7.87 -18.56 10.60
N ALA A 136 6.77 -19.04 11.19
CA ALA A 136 6.74 -19.36 12.62
C ALA A 136 7.89 -20.34 12.85
N SER A 137 8.93 -19.88 13.53
CA SER A 137 10.09 -20.71 13.84
C SER A 137 9.60 -21.96 14.54
N ALA A 138 9.98 -23.11 13.98
CA ALA A 138 9.97 -24.39 14.68
C ALA A 138 10.60 -24.19 16.07
N GLY A 139 9.97 -24.76 17.10
CA GLY A 139 10.29 -24.47 18.48
C GLY A 139 11.74 -24.74 18.87
N ALA A 140 12.29 -23.83 19.67
CA ALA A 140 13.31 -23.99 20.72
C ALA A 140 13.43 -22.59 21.33
N GLY A 141 13.00 -22.31 22.56
CA GLY A 141 13.56 -22.84 23.79
C GLY A 141 14.37 -21.73 24.46
N GLY A 142 13.80 -21.09 25.48
CA GLY A 142 14.48 -20.32 26.53
C GLY A 142 15.34 -19.12 26.15
N ALA A 143 14.85 -17.90 26.41
CA ALA A 143 15.60 -16.83 27.08
C ALA A 143 14.68 -15.62 27.29
N GLU A 144 14.07 -15.58 28.47
CA GLU A 144 13.57 -14.37 29.10
C GLU A 144 14.77 -13.49 29.47
N GLY A 145 14.76 -12.21 29.08
CA GLY A 145 15.86 -11.29 29.37
C GLY A 145 15.64 -9.92 28.73
N GLY A 146 15.29 -8.93 29.55
CA GLY A 146 14.65 -7.69 29.15
C GLY A 146 15.52 -6.65 28.43
N ARG A 147 14.80 -5.66 27.90
CA ARG A 147 15.01 -4.22 28.14
C ARG A 147 14.01 -3.44 27.29
N GLY A 148 12.97 -2.96 27.96
CA GLY A 148 12.28 -1.76 27.53
C GLY A 148 13.18 -0.55 27.80
N GLU A 149 12.95 0.50 27.01
CA GLU A 149 13.27 1.89 27.34
C GLU A 149 14.75 2.29 27.24
N ASP A 150 15.21 2.64 26.03
CA ASP A 150 16.25 3.65 25.84
C ASP A 150 16.16 4.31 24.44
N TRP A 151 15.13 5.15 24.25
CA TRP A 151 15.01 6.01 23.05
C TRP A 151 15.33 7.48 23.35
N LEU A 152 15.56 7.85 24.60
CA LEU A 152 15.77 9.24 25.02
C LEU A 152 17.25 9.64 25.15
N SER A 153 18.20 8.71 25.08
CA SER A 153 19.64 9.01 25.16
C SER A 153 20.29 9.45 23.84
N LEU A 154 19.60 9.32 22.69
CA LEU A 154 20.13 9.63 21.36
C LEU A 154 19.83 11.05 20.86
N VAL A 155 19.05 11.84 21.61
CA VAL A 155 18.60 13.19 21.18
C VAL A 155 19.24 14.32 22.00
N VAL A 156 19.97 14.03 23.07
CA VAL A 156 20.80 15.04 23.76
C VAL A 156 22.11 14.39 24.20
N GLY A 157 23.12 14.52 23.34
CA GLY A 157 24.51 14.14 23.58
C GLY A 157 25.42 14.94 22.65
#